data_AF-A0A955EJF7-F1
#
_entry.id   AF-A0A955EJF7-F1
#
_cell.length_a   1.000
_cell.length_b   1.000
_cell.length_c   1.000
_cell.angle_alpha   90.00
_cell.angle_beta   90.00
_cell.angle_gamma   90.00
#
_symmetry.space_group_name_H-M   'P 1'
#
loop_
_entity.id
_entity.type
_entity.pdbx_description
1 polymer ?
#
loop_
_entity_poly.entity_id
_entity_poly.type
_entity_poly.pdbx_seq_one_letter_code
_entity_poly.pdbx_strand_id
1 'polypeptide(L)'
;DHYWVFAHVTPTLDQRGRITGYHSSRRKPSRQAVGEIQKVYAELLREERRHRTPKEQWAASLPLLVKFLEEKNVSYDEWVFSLARAA
;
A
#
# COMPACT_ATOMS: atom_id res chain seq x y z
N ASP A 1 -2.28 -10.83 10.63
CA ASP A 1 -3.15 -9.66 10.44
C ASP A 1 -2.41 -8.43 9.91
N HIS A 2 -1.90 -8.48 8.68
CA HIS A 2 -1.31 -7.32 8.01
C HIS A 2 -1.95 -7.16 6.63
N TYR A 3 -2.81 -6.16 6.46
CA TYR A 3 -3.44 -5.81 5.18
C TYR A 3 -3.73 -4.31 5.10
N TRP A 4 -3.83 -3.79 3.88
CA TRP A 4 -4.25 -2.42 3.61
C TRP A 4 -5.71 -2.38 3.15
N VAL A 5 -6.32 -1.19 3.04
CA VAL A 5 -7.67 -1.04 2.48
C VAL A 5 -7.71 0.15 1.53
N PHE A 6 -8.63 0.12 0.56
CA PHE A 6 -9.08 1.33 -0.09
C PHE A 6 -10.20 1.94 0.75
N ALA A 7 -10.00 3.14 1.26
CA ALA A 7 -10.99 3.87 2.03
C ALA A 7 -11.55 5.01 1.16
N HIS A 8 -12.87 5.02 0.97
CA HIS A 8 -13.58 6.19 0.46
C HIS A 8 -14.21 6.90 1.66
N VAL A 9 -14.02 8.21 1.76
CA VAL A 9 -14.63 9.04 2.79
C VAL A 9 -15.41 10.17 2.13
N THR A 10 -16.69 10.29 2.46
CA THR A 10 -17.58 11.32 1.90
C THR A 10 -18.17 12.14 3.06
N PRO A 11 -18.12 13.48 3.01
CA PRO A 11 -18.77 14.30 4.02
C PRO A 11 -20.30 14.17 3.91
N THR A 12 -20.97 14.12 5.05
CA THR A 12 -22.43 14.30 5.15
C THR A 12 -22.70 15.78 5.36
N LEU A 13 -23.58 16.36 4.55
CA LEU A 13 -23.92 17.78 4.59
C LEU A 13 -25.35 17.97 5.11
N ASP A 14 -25.58 19.04 5.89
CA ASP A 14 -26.93 19.52 6.21
C ASP A 14 -27.55 20.32 5.05
N GLN A 15 -28.80 20.77 5.22
CA GLN A 15 -29.52 21.57 4.23
C GLN A 15 -28.86 22.93 3.90
N ARG A 16 -27.90 23.39 4.71
CA ARG A 16 -27.15 24.63 4.50
C ARG A 16 -25.75 24.35 3.93
N GLY A 17 -25.47 23.11 3.52
CA GLY A 17 -24.18 22.68 2.98
C GLY A 17 -23.08 22.54 4.04
N ARG A 18 -23.41 22.54 5.34
CA ARG A 18 -22.42 22.40 6.41
C ARG A 18 -22.15 20.92 6.67
N ILE A 19 -20.89 20.56 6.87
CA ILE A 19 -20.49 19.19 7.22
C ILE A 19 -21.03 18.86 8.62
N THR A 20 -21.80 17.77 8.71
CA THR A 20 -22.35 17.24 9.97
C THR A 20 -21.78 15.88 10.34
N GLY A 21 -21.03 15.25 9.44
CA GLY A 21 -20.38 13.97 9.68
C GLY A 21 -19.62 13.48 8.45
N TYR A 22 -19.11 12.25 8.54
CA TYR A 22 -18.44 11.58 7.43
C TYR A 22 -18.92 10.13 7.34
N HIS A 23 -19.22 9.67 6.14
CA HIS A 23 -19.42 8.26 5.85
C HIS A 23 -18.12 7.69 5.27
N SER A 24 -17.65 6.56 5.82
CA SER A 24 -16.47 5.86 5.30
C SER A 24 -16.83 4.45 4.87
N SER A 25 -16.57 4.13 3.60
CA SER A 25 -16.62 2.77 3.10
C SER A 25 -15.20 2.24 2.88
N ARG A 26 -14.95 0.99 3.28
CA ARG A 26 -13.64 0.35 3.17
C ARG A 26 -13.76 -0.91 2.33
N ARG A 27 -12.89 -1.03 1.33
CA ARG A 27 -12.74 -2.25 0.53
C ARG A 27 -11.41 -2.89 0.83
N LYS A 28 -11.46 -4.12 1.36
CA LYS A 28 -10.26 -4.95 1.55
C LYS A 28 -9.72 -5.43 0.19
N PRO A 29 -8.40 -5.61 0.05
CA PRO A 29 -7.79 -6.17 -1.15
C PRO A 29 -8.19 -7.64 -1.35
N SER A 30 -8.06 -8.12 -2.58
CA SER A 30 -8.22 -9.54 -2.91
C SER A 30 -7.08 -10.36 -2.29
N ARG A 31 -7.30 -11.67 -2.08
CA ARG A 31 -6.24 -12.57 -1.59
C ARG A 31 -5.04 -12.62 -2.53
N GLN A 32 -5.29 -12.53 -3.84
CA GLN A 32 -4.24 -12.48 -4.85
C GLN A 32 -3.38 -11.22 -4.70
N ALA A 33 -4.00 -10.04 -4.56
CA ALA A 33 -3.28 -8.79 -4.34
C ALA A 33 -2.41 -8.87 -3.08
N VAL A 34 -2.95 -9.43 -1.98
CA VAL A 34 -2.18 -9.66 -0.75
C VAL A 34 -0.99 -10.57 -1.01
N GLY A 35 -1.17 -11.65 -1.77
CA GLY A 35 -0.09 -12.57 -2.14
C GLY A 35 1.04 -11.89 -2.94
N GLU A 36 0.71 -11.00 -3.88
CA GLU A 36 1.72 -10.25 -4.64
C GLU A 36 2.53 -9.30 -3.75
N ILE A 37 1.86 -8.54 -2.87
CA ILE A 37 2.57 -7.66 -1.92
C ILE A 37 3.42 -8.48 -0.94
N GLN A 38 2.94 -9.63 -0.48
CA GLN A 38 3.71 -10.49 0.42
C GLN A 38 5.03 -10.96 -0.19
N LYS A 39 5.09 -11.21 -1.51
CA LYS A 39 6.34 -11.59 -2.20
C LYS A 39 7.36 -10.46 -2.14
N VAL A 40 6.96 -9.24 -2.52
CA VAL A 40 7.83 -8.05 -2.47
C VAL A 40 8.27 -7.78 -1.04
N TYR A 41 7.33 -7.77 -0.09
CA TYR A 41 7.62 -7.55 1.33
C TYR A 41 8.63 -8.57 1.89
N ALA A 42 8.50 -9.84 1.52
CA ALA A 42 9.45 -10.88 1.95
C ALA A 42 10.86 -10.67 1.39
N GLU A 43 11.00 -10.10 0.19
CA GLU A 43 12.29 -9.75 -0.40
C GLU A 43 12.95 -8.58 0.33
N LEU A 44 12.18 -7.50 0.56
CA LEU A 44 12.65 -6.34 1.32
C LEU A 44 13.11 -6.76 2.73
N LEU A 45 12.26 -7.52 3.43
CA LEU A 45 12.56 -7.97 4.79
C LEU A 45 13.78 -8.91 4.84
N ARG A 46 14.03 -9.69 3.79
CA ARG A 46 15.23 -10.54 3.69
C ARG A 46 16.49 -9.70 3.62
N GLU A 47 16.46 -8.58 2.89
CA GLU A 47 17.59 -7.66 2.84
C GLU A 47 17.75 -6.93 4.18
N GLU A 48 16.66 -6.39 4.75
CA GLU A 48 16.70 -5.72 6.06
C GLU A 48 17.35 -6.59 7.13
N ARG A 49 17.00 -7.88 7.20
CA ARG A 49 17.56 -8.81 8.19
C ARG A 49 19.08 -9.00 8.14
N ARG A 50 19.76 -8.52 7.10
CA ARG A 50 21.23 -8.53 7.00
C ARG A 50 21.89 -7.36 7.74
N HIS A 51 21.12 -6.36 8.14
CA HIS A 51 21.60 -5.12 8.75
C HIS A 51 21.19 -5.03 10.23
N ARG A 52 22.01 -4.35 11.04
CA ARG A 52 21.90 -4.38 12.51
C ARG A 52 20.99 -3.31 13.07
N THR A 53 20.92 -2.15 12.42
CA THR A 53 20.12 -1.02 12.91
C THR A 53 18.92 -0.72 12.00
N PRO A 54 17.80 -0.23 12.54
CA PRO A 54 16.64 0.14 11.71
C PRO A 54 16.96 1.13 10.59
N LYS A 55 17.93 2.02 10.81
CA LYS A 55 18.39 3.00 9.81
C LYS A 55 19.06 2.30 8.62
N GLU A 56 19.96 1.35 8.89
CA GLU A 56 20.63 0.57 7.84
C GLU A 56 19.65 -0.35 7.11
N GLN A 57 18.74 -0.97 7.85
CA GLN A 57 17.66 -1.81 7.31
C GLN A 57 16.85 -1.06 6.25
N TRP A 58 16.31 0.11 6.63
CA TRP A 58 15.55 0.98 5.73
C TRP A 58 16.40 1.44 4.53
N ALA A 59 17.63 1.87 4.77
CA ALA A 59 18.52 2.33 3.72
C ALA A 59 18.85 1.22 2.69
N ALA A 60 18.84 -0.04 3.12
CA ALA A 60 19.10 -1.19 2.24
C ALA A 60 17.86 -1.66 1.47
N SER A 61 16.66 -1.62 2.08
CA SER A 61 15.45 -2.15 1.44
C SER A 61 14.74 -1.16 0.53
N LEU A 62 14.74 0.15 0.86
CA LEU A 62 14.07 1.15 0.02
C LEU A 62 14.55 1.14 -1.45
N PRO A 63 15.86 1.09 -1.76
CA PRO A 63 16.33 1.01 -3.13
C PRO A 63 15.84 -0.24 -3.88
N LEU A 64 15.63 -1.37 -3.19
CA LEU A 64 15.07 -2.59 -3.80
C LEU A 64 13.62 -2.38 -4.21
N LEU A 65 12.82 -1.72 -3.38
CA LEU A 65 11.44 -1.37 -3.73
C LEU A 65 11.40 -0.40 -4.90
N VAL A 66 12.26 0.63 -4.90
CA VAL A 66 12.36 1.60 -6.00
C VAL A 66 12.71 0.89 -7.30
N LYS A 67 13.75 0.05 -7.29
CA LYS A 67 14.14 -0.74 -8.46
C LYS A 67 13.02 -1.65 -8.97
N PHE A 68 12.30 -2.33 -8.08
CA PHE A 68 11.16 -3.17 -8.45
C PHE A 68 10.06 -2.37 -9.18
N LEU A 69 9.79 -1.14 -8.73
CA LEU A 69 8.81 -0.24 -9.35
C LEU A 69 9.32 0.31 -10.70
N GLU A 70 10.60 0.68 -10.78
CA GLU A 70 11.26 1.13 -12.02
C GLU A 70 11.28 0.04 -13.09
N GLU A 71 11.59 -1.21 -12.74
CA GLU A 71 11.56 -2.36 -13.67
C GLU A 71 10.14 -2.62 -14.22
N LYS A 72 9.12 -2.23 -13.47
CA LYS A 72 7.72 -2.29 -13.90
C LYS A 72 7.23 -1.03 -14.60
N ASN A 73 8.04 0.02 -14.62
CA ASN A 73 7.70 1.34 -15.15
C ASN A 73 6.38 1.89 -14.59
N VAL A 74 6.20 1.81 -13.27
CA VAL A 74 5.01 2.30 -12.56
C VAL A 74 5.40 2.99 -11.26
N SER A 75 4.62 3.97 -10.83
CA SER A 75 4.71 4.49 -9.47
C SER A 75 4.14 3.49 -8.43
N TYR A 76 4.43 3.73 -7.15
CA TYR A 76 3.88 2.91 -6.06
C TYR A 76 2.35 2.89 -6.05
N ASP A 77 1.71 4.05 -6.19
CA ASP A 77 0.25 4.14 -6.18
C ASP A 77 -0.36 3.41 -7.38
N GLU A 78 0.18 3.63 -8.58
CA GLU A 78 -0.26 2.92 -9.78
C GLU A 78 -0.12 1.40 -9.64
N TRP A 79 0.99 0.93 -9.06
CA TRP A 79 1.17 -0.49 -8.77
C TRP A 79 0.11 -1.01 -7.78
N VAL A 80 -0.07 -0.35 -6.64
CA VAL A 80 -1.07 -0.76 -5.63
C VAL A 80 -2.50 -0.74 -6.21
N PHE A 81 -2.84 0.26 -7.03
CA PHE A 81 -4.13 0.31 -7.72
C PHE A 81 -4.26 -0.78 -8.80
N SER A 82 -3.18 -1.13 -9.51
CA SER A 82 -3.21 -2.20 -10.50
C SER A 82 -3.57 -3.56 -9.88
N LEU A 83 -3.08 -3.83 -8.66
CA LEU A 83 -3.39 -5.05 -7.90
C LEU A 83 -4.87 -5.15 -7.53
N ALA A 84 -5.57 -4.02 -7.41
CA ALA A 84 -6.99 -3.97 -7.10
C ALA A 84 -7.90 -4.12 -8.32
N ARG A 85 -7.36 -3.88 -9.53
CA ARG A 85 -8.09 -4.02 -10.81
C ARG A 85 -8.01 -5.42 -11.40
N ALA A 86 -6.96 -6.17 -11.06
CA ALA A 86 -6.74 -7.54 -11.54
C ALA A 86 -7.58 -8.59 -10.79
N ALA A 87 -8.63 -8.17 -10.07
CA ALA A 87 -9.49 -9.00 -9.22
C ALA A 87 -10.91 -9.08 -9.78
#